data_AF-A0A834Y2H4-F1
#
_entry.id   AF-A0A834Y2H4-F1
#
_cell.length_a   1.000
_cell.length_b   1.000
_cell.length_c   1.000
_cell.angle_alpha   90.00
_cell.angle_beta   90.00
_cell.angle_gamma   90.00
#
_symmetry.space_group_name_H-M   'P 1'
#
loop_
_entity.id
_entity.type
_entity.pdbx_description
1 polymer ?
#
loop_
_entity_poly.entity_id
_entity_poly.type
_entity_poly.pdbx_seq_one_letter_code
_entity_poly.pdbx_strand_id
1 'polypeptide(L)'
;MVTEKNPLGNFKTLYLKFDNECKEKHQLFFKEHSVRNQEAQYPKGRTLFLLNVPHYATVDAIKKNFTKQCGPVKGVKFNSSSGGSKSAYIVFSNETGLDKALSLPKDKTFILNDDDENNTANVGLKKWINEYNNQMKTDEKSLKLSIEEYMMNYDQQNDKSVDKSDKDDDGWTTVSSKKKRGQFATQRKKSTIDKIIKTENRKDKKKKLVNFYTFQIREAKKQEITEMRKKYELDKLKIEKMKAQRTFKPFT
;
A
#
# COMPACT_ATOMS: atom_id res chain seq x y z
N MET A 1 -50.85 16.67 12.63
CA MET A 1 -49.69 16.28 13.47
C MET A 1 -48.48 16.19 12.57
N VAL A 2 -47.62 17.19 12.60
CA VAL A 2 -46.46 17.30 11.71
C VAL A 2 -45.40 16.33 12.22
N THR A 3 -45.16 15.25 11.47
CA THR A 3 -44.02 14.35 11.69
C THR A 3 -42.75 15.14 11.43
N GLU A 4 -42.05 15.56 12.48
CA GLU A 4 -40.71 16.11 12.38
C GLU A 4 -39.81 15.09 11.66
N LYS A 5 -39.45 15.40 10.42
CA LYS A 5 -38.44 14.64 9.69
C LYS A 5 -37.12 14.78 10.45
N ASN A 6 -36.70 13.76 11.18
CA ASN A 6 -35.37 13.72 11.81
C ASN A 6 -34.31 13.92 10.71
N PRO A 7 -33.51 15.00 10.74
CA PRO A 7 -32.52 15.28 9.71
C PRO A 7 -31.32 14.31 9.74
N LEU A 8 -31.22 13.46 10.77
CA LEU A 8 -30.11 12.51 10.99
C LEU A 8 -30.42 11.06 10.58
N GLY A 9 -31.49 10.80 9.83
CA GLY A 9 -31.87 9.43 9.45
C GLY A 9 -32.22 8.55 10.66
N ASN A 10 -31.81 7.26 10.65
CA ASN A 10 -32.10 6.28 11.71
C ASN A 10 -31.22 6.40 12.96
N PHE A 11 -30.53 7.53 13.15
CA PHE A 11 -29.66 7.74 14.30
C PHE A 11 -30.41 8.41 15.46
N LYS A 12 -30.17 7.89 16.67
CA LYS A 12 -30.58 8.49 17.93
C LYS A 12 -29.42 9.27 18.54
N THR A 13 -29.74 10.23 19.40
CA THR A 13 -28.77 11.14 20.01
C THR A 13 -28.60 10.84 21.49
N LEU A 14 -27.37 10.99 21.97
CA LEU A 14 -26.99 10.89 23.37
C LEU A 14 -25.99 12.01 23.66
N TYR A 15 -25.96 12.54 24.87
CA TYR A 15 -24.94 13.49 25.30
C TYR A 15 -23.87 12.84 26.17
N LEU A 16 -22.65 13.32 26.07
CA LEU A 16 -21.49 12.88 26.83
C LEU A 16 -20.83 14.09 27.52
N LYS A 17 -20.55 13.96 28.81
CA LYS A 17 -19.75 14.90 29.58
C LYS A 17 -18.46 14.24 30.01
N PHE A 18 -17.39 15.03 30.09
CA PHE A 18 -16.12 14.55 30.62
C PHE A 18 -16.22 14.35 32.14
N ASP A 19 -16.50 15.43 32.88
CA ASP A 19 -16.70 15.44 34.33
C ASP A 19 -18.09 15.98 34.70
N ASN A 20 -18.52 15.75 35.95
CA ASN A 20 -19.73 16.34 36.52
C ASN A 20 -19.70 17.88 36.50
N GLU A 21 -18.53 18.46 36.72
CA GLU A 21 -18.30 19.91 36.73
C GLU A 21 -18.37 20.54 35.33
N CYS A 22 -18.26 19.73 34.27
CA CYS A 22 -18.19 20.23 32.91
C CYS A 22 -19.57 20.72 32.43
N LYS A 23 -19.63 21.98 31.98
CA LYS A 23 -20.87 22.59 31.46
C LYS A 23 -21.18 22.10 30.04
N GLU A 24 -20.14 21.86 29.25
CA GLU A 24 -20.28 21.44 27.86
C GLU A 24 -20.64 19.96 27.76
N LYS A 25 -21.44 19.65 26.72
CA LYS A 25 -21.87 18.29 26.40
C LYS A 25 -21.47 17.98 24.96
N HIS A 26 -20.83 16.84 24.76
CA HIS A 26 -20.50 16.31 23.45
C HIS A 26 -21.64 15.41 22.95
N GLN A 27 -22.11 15.61 21.74
CA GLN A 27 -23.22 14.83 21.19
C GLN A 27 -22.71 13.56 20.48
N LEU A 28 -23.22 12.42 20.90
CA LEU A 28 -23.01 11.11 20.30
C LEU A 28 -24.22 10.69 19.48
N PHE A 29 -23.97 9.96 18.40
CA PHE A 29 -25.01 9.42 17.54
C PHE A 29 -24.95 7.90 17.54
N PHE A 30 -26.07 7.23 17.72
CA PHE A 30 -26.10 5.78 17.79
C PHE A 30 -27.27 5.18 17.00
N LYS A 31 -27.08 3.96 16.53
CA LYS A 31 -28.12 3.15 15.88
C LYS A 31 -27.84 1.67 16.07
N GLU A 32 -28.81 0.83 15.79
CA GLU A 32 -28.56 -0.60 15.65
C GLU A 32 -27.56 -0.86 14.52
N HIS A 33 -26.60 -1.76 14.77
CA HIS A 33 -25.71 -2.22 13.73
C HIS A 33 -26.39 -3.29 12.87
N SER A 34 -26.75 -2.91 11.65
CA SER A 34 -27.33 -3.80 10.66
C SER A 34 -26.52 -3.72 9.36
N VAL A 35 -25.91 -4.84 8.98
CA VAL A 35 -25.15 -5.01 7.74
C VAL A 35 -25.64 -6.25 6.99
N ARG A 36 -25.49 -6.25 5.66
CA ARG A 36 -25.95 -7.37 4.82
C ARG A 36 -25.16 -8.66 5.11
N ASN A 37 -23.84 -8.52 5.27
CA ASN A 37 -22.93 -9.61 5.66
C ASN A 37 -22.55 -9.42 7.12
N GLN A 38 -23.14 -10.23 8.00
CA GLN A 38 -22.89 -10.14 9.44
C GLN A 38 -21.58 -10.83 9.81
N GLU A 39 -20.72 -10.14 10.56
CA GLU A 39 -19.55 -10.77 11.17
C GLU A 39 -19.94 -11.47 12.49
N ALA A 40 -19.32 -12.62 12.79
CA ALA A 40 -19.56 -13.34 14.05
C ALA A 40 -19.17 -12.51 15.30
N GLN A 41 -18.26 -11.55 15.14
CA GLN A 41 -17.88 -10.62 16.19
C GLN A 41 -18.98 -9.60 16.51
N TYR A 42 -19.88 -9.33 15.55
CA TYR A 42 -20.93 -8.32 15.65
C TYR A 42 -22.33 -8.90 15.36
N PRO A 43 -22.92 -9.67 16.29
CA PRO A 43 -24.22 -10.32 16.08
C PRO A 43 -25.38 -9.33 15.88
N LYS A 44 -26.35 -9.68 15.01
CA LYS A 44 -27.61 -8.92 14.80
C LYS A 44 -28.39 -8.85 16.11
N GLY A 45 -29.10 -7.74 16.36
CA GLY A 45 -29.94 -7.58 17.56
C GLY A 45 -29.19 -7.43 18.89
N ARG A 46 -27.85 -7.50 18.89
CA ARG A 46 -27.03 -7.31 20.11
C ARG A 46 -25.97 -6.23 19.94
N THR A 47 -25.86 -5.64 18.76
CA THR A 47 -24.80 -4.70 18.44
C THR A 47 -25.31 -3.29 18.20
N LEU A 48 -24.71 -2.35 18.91
CA LEU A 48 -24.95 -0.93 18.76
C LEU A 48 -23.78 -0.29 18.03
N PHE A 49 -24.10 0.49 17.01
CA PHE A 49 -23.13 1.32 16.29
C PHE A 49 -23.18 2.74 16.84
N LEU A 50 -22.03 3.26 17.25
CA LEU A 50 -21.85 4.58 17.85
C LEU A 50 -20.91 5.42 16.95
N LEU A 51 -21.29 6.66 16.71
CA LEU A 51 -20.56 7.65 15.93
C LEU A 51 -20.21 8.87 16.79
N ASN A 52 -19.25 9.64 16.28
CA ASN A 52 -18.76 10.87 16.89
C ASN A 52 -18.14 10.65 18.28
N VAL A 53 -17.47 9.51 18.50
CA VAL A 53 -16.82 9.22 19.79
C VAL A 53 -15.56 10.08 19.93
N PRO A 54 -15.44 10.91 20.98
CA PRO A 54 -14.27 11.75 21.19
C PRO A 54 -12.99 10.95 21.40
N HIS A 55 -11.84 11.56 21.08
CA HIS A 55 -10.52 10.95 21.28
C HIS A 55 -10.20 10.62 22.74
N TYR A 56 -10.72 11.43 23.67
CA TYR A 56 -10.53 11.27 25.11
C TYR A 56 -11.41 10.18 25.73
N ALA A 57 -12.44 9.70 25.02
CA ALA A 57 -13.29 8.63 25.54
C ALA A 57 -12.55 7.29 25.48
N THR A 58 -12.43 6.62 26.62
CA THR A 58 -11.81 5.29 26.74
C THR A 58 -12.83 4.18 26.53
N VAL A 59 -12.35 3.00 26.13
CA VAL A 59 -13.19 1.81 25.93
C VAL A 59 -13.91 1.43 27.22
N ASP A 60 -13.20 1.52 28.35
CA ASP A 60 -13.73 1.15 29.66
C ASP A 60 -14.81 2.11 30.16
N ALA A 61 -14.63 3.42 29.96
CA ALA A 61 -15.61 4.41 30.36
C ALA A 61 -16.93 4.23 29.58
N ILE A 62 -16.86 4.01 28.27
CA ILE A 62 -18.04 3.72 27.46
C ILE A 62 -18.69 2.41 27.91
N LYS A 63 -17.89 1.34 28.09
CA LYS A 63 -18.41 0.03 28.55
C LYS A 63 -19.15 0.15 29.89
N LYS A 64 -18.59 0.85 30.87
CA LYS A 64 -19.20 1.07 32.19
C LYS A 64 -20.53 1.84 32.07
N ASN A 65 -20.56 2.95 31.33
CA ASN A 65 -21.77 3.76 31.16
C ASN A 65 -22.93 3.00 30.54
N PHE A 66 -22.65 2.24 29.47
CA PHE A 66 -23.66 1.38 28.86
C PHE A 66 -24.04 0.20 29.76
N THR A 67 -23.10 -0.32 30.57
CA THR A 67 -23.40 -1.38 31.54
C THR A 67 -24.34 -0.90 32.66
N LYS A 68 -24.09 0.30 33.21
CA LYS A 68 -24.92 0.92 34.25
C LYS A 68 -26.37 1.17 33.78
N GLN A 69 -26.58 1.51 32.50
CA GLN A 69 -27.91 1.91 31.99
C GLN A 69 -28.64 0.81 31.21
N CYS A 70 -27.93 0.04 30.39
CA CYS A 70 -28.54 -0.87 29.40
C CYS A 70 -28.36 -2.35 29.75
N GLY A 71 -27.44 -2.69 30.66
CA GLY A 71 -27.14 -4.07 31.06
C GLY A 71 -25.78 -4.58 30.56
N PRO A 72 -25.44 -5.86 30.82
CA PRO A 72 -24.08 -6.36 30.64
C PRO A 72 -23.57 -6.25 29.19
N VAL A 73 -22.41 -5.60 29.04
CA VAL A 73 -21.72 -5.40 27.76
C VAL A 73 -20.59 -6.42 27.61
N LYS A 74 -20.63 -7.23 26.55
CA LYS A 74 -19.60 -8.21 26.20
C LYS A 74 -18.29 -7.54 25.80
N GLY A 75 -18.36 -6.51 24.96
CA GLY A 75 -17.17 -5.79 24.52
C GLY A 75 -17.49 -4.52 23.74
N VAL A 76 -16.49 -3.63 23.69
CA VAL A 76 -16.54 -2.38 22.94
C VAL A 76 -15.30 -2.31 22.06
N LYS A 77 -15.46 -2.06 20.76
CA LYS A 77 -14.37 -1.95 19.80
C LYS A 77 -14.43 -0.62 19.09
N PHE A 78 -13.36 0.16 19.21
CA PHE A 78 -13.22 1.42 18.49
C PHE A 78 -12.65 1.18 17.10
N ASN A 79 -13.21 1.90 16.14
CA ASN A 79 -12.69 1.99 14.79
C ASN A 79 -12.36 3.47 14.53
N SER A 80 -11.07 3.76 14.39
CA SER A 80 -10.60 5.10 14.07
C SER A 80 -10.59 5.26 12.56
N SER A 81 -11.60 5.95 12.03
CA SER A 81 -11.49 6.47 10.66
C SER A 81 -10.50 7.65 10.66
N SER A 82 -9.80 7.87 9.56
CA SER A 82 -8.77 8.92 9.42
C SER A 82 -9.29 10.36 9.62
N GLY A 83 -10.61 10.55 9.77
CA GLY A 83 -11.29 11.85 9.86
C GLY A 83 -11.65 12.33 11.28
N GLY A 84 -10.76 12.18 12.26
CA GLY A 84 -10.83 12.93 13.53
C GLY A 84 -11.95 12.58 14.51
N SER A 85 -12.85 11.63 14.23
CA SER A 85 -13.78 11.10 15.24
C SER A 85 -13.83 9.59 15.15
N LYS A 86 -13.82 8.94 16.31
CA LYS A 86 -13.86 7.48 16.37
C LYS A 86 -15.30 7.01 16.20
N SER A 87 -15.46 5.88 15.52
CA SER A 87 -16.69 5.10 15.57
C SER A 87 -16.49 3.94 16.54
N ALA A 88 -17.56 3.44 17.16
CA ALA A 88 -17.47 2.34 18.10
C ALA A 88 -18.60 1.33 17.87
N TYR A 89 -18.27 0.06 18.10
CA TYR A 89 -19.20 -1.05 18.12
C TYR A 89 -19.32 -1.54 19.56
N ILE A 90 -20.53 -1.58 20.09
CA ILE A 90 -20.82 -2.06 21.44
C ILE A 90 -21.63 -3.35 21.28
N VAL A 91 -21.10 -4.44 21.81
CA VAL A 91 -21.74 -5.76 21.80
C VAL A 91 -22.32 -6.03 23.18
N PHE A 92 -23.64 -6.11 23.29
CA PHE A 92 -24.32 -6.51 24.53
C PHE A 92 -24.31 -8.03 24.67
N SER A 93 -24.35 -8.51 25.92
CA SER A 93 -24.50 -9.95 26.18
C SER A 93 -25.90 -10.44 25.77
N ASN A 94 -26.92 -9.61 26.05
CA ASN A 94 -28.34 -9.92 25.82
C ASN A 94 -28.97 -8.94 24.81
N GLU A 95 -29.96 -9.40 24.05
CA GLU A 95 -30.73 -8.58 23.09
C GLU A 95 -31.52 -7.46 23.78
N THR A 96 -32.03 -7.72 24.98
CA THR A 96 -32.69 -6.71 25.81
C THR A 96 -31.80 -5.52 26.13
N GLY A 97 -30.48 -5.69 26.10
CA GLY A 97 -29.54 -4.58 26.27
C GLY A 97 -29.54 -3.62 25.08
N LEU A 98 -29.70 -4.14 23.87
CA LEU A 98 -29.84 -3.32 22.68
C LEU A 98 -31.17 -2.56 22.69
N ASP A 99 -32.27 -3.24 23.03
CA ASP A 99 -33.59 -2.62 23.09
C ASP A 99 -33.62 -1.47 24.11
N LYS A 100 -33.01 -1.67 25.28
CA LYS A 100 -32.85 -0.64 26.31
C LYS A 100 -31.99 0.53 25.82
N ALA A 101 -30.90 0.25 25.12
CA ALA A 101 -30.04 1.29 24.54
C ALA A 101 -30.79 2.10 23.48
N LEU A 102 -31.62 1.45 22.67
CA LEU A 102 -32.47 2.11 21.68
C LEU A 102 -33.61 2.88 22.36
N SER A 103 -34.16 2.43 23.49
CA SER A 103 -35.23 3.14 24.20
C SER A 103 -34.74 4.33 25.05
N LEU A 104 -33.43 4.62 25.07
CA LEU A 104 -32.90 5.76 25.81
C LEU A 104 -33.48 7.10 25.31
N PRO A 105 -33.80 8.04 26.22
CA PRO A 105 -34.27 9.36 25.84
C PRO A 105 -33.16 10.17 25.17
N LYS A 106 -33.56 11.06 24.22
CA LYS A 106 -32.65 11.87 23.39
C LYS A 106 -31.71 12.76 24.21
N ASP A 107 -32.14 13.19 25.39
CA ASP A 107 -31.41 14.12 26.26
C ASP A 107 -30.56 13.44 27.34
N LYS A 108 -30.50 12.10 27.32
CA LYS A 108 -29.70 11.36 28.30
C LYS A 108 -28.23 11.77 28.18
N THR A 109 -27.65 12.10 29.32
CA THR A 109 -26.24 12.50 29.42
C THR A 109 -25.46 11.42 30.16
N PHE A 110 -24.35 10.96 29.58
CA PHE A 110 -23.38 10.07 30.22
C PHE A 110 -22.17 10.89 30.70
N ILE A 111 -21.59 10.49 31.83
CA ILE A 111 -20.41 11.13 32.41
C ILE A 111 -19.24 10.15 32.27
N LEU A 112 -18.08 10.60 31.80
CA LEU A 112 -16.93 9.72 31.58
C LEU A 112 -16.16 9.46 32.88
N ASN A 113 -15.78 10.51 33.60
CA ASN A 113 -15.17 10.40 34.91
C ASN A 113 -16.29 10.56 35.94
N ASP A 114 -16.84 9.43 36.35
CA ASP A 114 -17.65 9.36 37.56
C ASP A 114 -16.71 9.49 38.77
N ASP A 115 -17.21 9.93 39.92
CA ASP A 115 -16.40 10.12 41.16
C ASP A 115 -15.81 8.80 41.71
N ASP A 116 -16.04 7.68 41.03
CA ASP A 116 -15.37 6.41 41.22
C ASP A 116 -13.87 6.53 40.86
N GLU A 117 -12.98 6.51 41.87
CA GLU A 117 -11.51 6.62 41.75
C GLU A 117 -10.88 5.72 40.67
N ASN A 118 -11.55 4.61 40.34
CA ASN A 118 -11.14 3.63 39.34
C ASN A 118 -11.46 4.02 37.88
N ASN A 119 -11.90 5.24 37.59
CA ASN A 119 -12.27 5.65 36.23
C ASN A 119 -11.77 7.04 35.83
N THR A 120 -10.63 7.49 36.38
CA THR A 120 -9.99 8.71 35.90
C THR A 120 -9.40 8.46 34.51
N ALA A 121 -10.06 8.99 33.46
CA ALA A 121 -9.54 8.90 32.11
C ALA A 121 -8.19 9.63 32.06
N ASN A 122 -7.11 8.88 31.80
CA ASN A 122 -5.78 9.45 31.65
C ASN A 122 -5.71 10.21 30.31
N VAL A 123 -6.02 11.51 30.37
CA VAL A 123 -6.17 12.40 29.21
C VAL A 123 -5.23 13.60 29.34
N GLY A 124 -4.94 14.24 28.20
CA GLY A 124 -4.16 15.47 28.14
C GLY A 124 -2.70 15.26 28.52
N LEU A 125 -2.17 16.17 29.34
CA LEU A 125 -0.76 16.20 29.69
C LEU A 125 -0.31 14.94 30.46
N LYS A 126 -1.13 14.46 31.40
CA LYS A 126 -0.84 13.24 32.18
C LYS A 126 -0.65 12.02 31.26
N LYS A 127 -1.48 11.94 30.22
CA LYS A 127 -1.39 10.87 29.22
C LYS A 127 -0.07 10.95 28.46
N TRP A 128 0.27 12.12 27.94
CA TRP A 128 1.47 12.33 27.15
C TRP A 128 2.75 12.13 27.95
N ILE A 129 2.76 12.54 29.23
CA ILE A 129 3.86 12.26 30.15
C ILE A 129 4.04 10.75 30.30
N ASN A 130 2.96 10.01 30.55
CA ASN A 130 3.03 8.56 30.69
C ASN A 130 3.47 7.88 29.39
N GLU A 131 2.96 8.32 28.24
CA GLU A 131 3.33 7.80 26.92
C GLU A 131 4.81 8.04 26.62
N TYR A 132 5.30 9.26 26.85
CA TYR A 132 6.71 9.61 26.72
C TYR A 132 7.59 8.77 27.66
N ASN A 133 7.21 8.68 28.94
CA ASN A 133 7.95 7.89 29.91
C ASN A 133 7.97 6.41 29.54
N ASN A 134 6.87 5.86 29.00
CA ASN A 134 6.80 4.46 28.58
C ASN A 134 7.66 4.19 27.34
N GLN A 135 7.72 5.12 26.39
CA GLN A 135 8.64 5.01 25.25
C GLN A 135 10.10 4.97 25.73
N MET A 136 10.45 5.80 26.71
CA MET A 136 11.79 5.82 27.29
C MET A 136 12.08 4.60 28.20
N LYS A 137 11.05 4.01 28.82
CA LYS A 137 11.11 2.79 29.65
C LYS A 137 10.96 1.50 28.85
N THR A 138 11.30 1.50 27.56
CA THR A 138 11.34 0.23 26.81
C THR A 138 12.45 -0.63 27.40
N ASP A 139 12.08 -1.79 27.96
CA ASP A 139 13.04 -2.74 28.55
C ASP A 139 14.08 -3.12 27.48
N GLU A 140 15.35 -2.85 27.78
CA GLU A 140 16.48 -3.05 26.85
C GLU A 140 16.49 -4.47 26.28
N LYS A 141 16.11 -5.46 27.10
CA LYS A 141 16.02 -6.86 26.70
C LYS A 141 14.93 -7.09 25.65
N SER A 142 13.74 -6.54 25.85
CA SER A 142 12.62 -6.67 24.92
C SER A 142 12.91 -6.01 23.57
N LEU A 143 13.58 -4.85 23.59
CA LEU A 143 13.99 -4.14 22.38
C LEU A 143 15.05 -4.93 21.61
N LYS A 144 16.05 -5.45 22.32
CA LYS A 144 17.10 -6.28 21.73
C LYS A 144 16.52 -7.52 21.04
N LEU A 145 15.60 -8.22 21.68
CA LEU A 145 14.91 -9.38 21.08
C LEU A 145 14.15 -9.00 19.82
N SER A 146 13.44 -7.86 19.83
CA SER A 146 12.73 -7.37 18.65
C SER A 146 13.69 -7.01 17.50
N ILE A 147 14.85 -6.42 17.82
CA ILE A 147 15.89 -6.12 16.82
C ILE A 147 16.49 -7.41 16.27
N GLU A 148 16.81 -8.38 17.11
CA GLU A 148 17.36 -9.67 16.70
C GLU A 148 16.38 -10.42 15.78
N GLU A 149 15.10 -10.49 16.14
CA GLU A 149 14.06 -11.08 15.29
C GLU A 149 13.93 -10.36 13.94
N TYR A 150 13.97 -9.02 13.96
CA TYR A 150 13.93 -8.23 12.73
C TYR A 150 15.14 -8.49 11.83
N MET A 151 16.36 -8.50 12.40
CA MET A 151 17.59 -8.75 11.66
C MET A 151 17.63 -10.18 11.10
N MET A 152 17.19 -11.18 11.87
CA MET A 152 17.06 -12.56 11.41
C MET A 152 16.11 -12.67 10.21
N ASN A 153 14.94 -12.04 10.29
CA ASN A 153 13.97 -12.03 9.19
C ASN A 153 14.52 -11.30 7.94
N TYR A 154 15.25 -10.21 8.14
CA TYR A 154 15.86 -9.43 7.07
C TYR A 154 16.98 -10.21 6.35
N ASP A 155 17.88 -10.84 7.12
CA ASP A 155 18.95 -11.67 6.56
C ASP A 155 18.37 -12.87 5.81
N GLN A 156 17.34 -13.53 6.35
CA GLN A 156 16.63 -14.61 5.67
C GLN A 156 15.98 -14.16 4.35
N GLN A 157 15.46 -12.93 4.27
CA GLN A 157 14.92 -12.37 3.03
C GLN A 157 16.03 -12.07 2.01
N ASN A 158 17.18 -11.56 2.46
CA ASN A 158 18.32 -11.31 1.59
C ASN A 158 18.88 -12.61 1.03
N ASP A 159 19.09 -13.64 1.84
CA ASP A 159 19.60 -14.94 1.38
C ASP A 159 18.68 -15.56 0.32
N LYS A 160 17.35 -15.53 0.55
CA LYS A 160 16.35 -15.98 -0.43
C LYS A 160 16.36 -15.17 -1.73
N SER A 161 16.83 -13.92 -1.70
CA SER A 161 16.93 -13.07 -2.89
C SER A 161 18.23 -13.30 -3.66
N VAL A 162 19.32 -13.63 -2.95
CA VAL A 162 20.61 -14.00 -3.53
C VAL A 162 20.54 -15.39 -4.19
N ASP A 163 19.87 -16.37 -3.56
CA ASP A 163 19.72 -17.70 -4.15
C ASP A 163 18.83 -17.73 -5.40
N LYS A 164 18.00 -16.70 -5.61
CA LYS A 164 17.14 -16.57 -6.79
C LYS A 164 17.82 -15.88 -7.97
N SER A 165 19.03 -15.34 -7.82
CA SER A 165 19.69 -14.57 -8.88
C SER A 165 20.68 -15.35 -9.74
N ASP A 166 20.98 -16.62 -9.46
CA ASP A 166 22.13 -17.28 -10.11
C ASP A 166 21.94 -18.76 -10.45
N LYS A 167 20.86 -19.12 -11.17
CA LYS A 167 20.81 -20.39 -11.94
C LYS A 167 20.02 -20.21 -13.25
N ASP A 168 20.68 -19.66 -14.25
CA ASP A 168 20.25 -19.87 -15.64
C ASP A 168 20.60 -21.33 -16.03
N ASP A 169 19.68 -22.00 -16.73
CA ASP A 169 19.77 -23.41 -17.17
C ASP A 169 20.89 -23.67 -18.20
N ASP A 170 21.63 -22.63 -18.59
CA ASP A 170 22.68 -22.62 -19.63
C ASP A 170 24.13 -22.67 -19.09
N GLY A 171 24.33 -22.91 -17.79
CA GLY A 171 25.65 -23.29 -17.24
C GLY A 171 26.75 -22.22 -17.23
N TRP A 172 26.43 -20.95 -17.53
CA TRP A 172 27.37 -19.83 -17.38
C TRP A 172 27.18 -19.13 -16.05
N THR A 173 28.21 -19.11 -15.19
CA THR A 173 28.22 -18.32 -13.96
C THR A 173 28.73 -16.89 -14.23
N THR A 174 27.89 -15.89 -13.96
CA THR A 174 28.30 -14.48 -14.06
C THR A 174 29.15 -14.10 -12.85
N VAL A 175 30.44 -13.87 -13.05
CA VAL A 175 31.35 -13.34 -12.01
C VAL A 175 30.97 -11.90 -11.67
N SER A 176 30.20 -11.70 -10.60
CA SER A 176 29.88 -10.38 -10.07
C SER A 176 30.92 -9.95 -9.02
N SER A 177 31.47 -8.74 -9.15
CA SER A 177 32.43 -8.21 -8.17
C SER A 177 31.72 -7.87 -6.85
N LYS A 178 32.27 -8.28 -5.70
CA LYS A 178 31.83 -7.89 -4.34
C LYS A 178 31.91 -6.37 -4.13
N LYS A 179 31.00 -5.59 -4.69
CA LYS A 179 30.79 -4.18 -4.31
C LYS A 179 29.52 -4.08 -3.46
N LYS A 180 29.68 -3.60 -2.22
CA LYS A 180 28.64 -3.37 -1.19
C LYS A 180 27.44 -2.48 -1.60
N ARG A 181 27.33 -2.08 -2.88
CA ARG A 181 26.31 -1.16 -3.38
C ARG A 181 25.54 -1.68 -4.61
N GLY A 182 25.75 -2.94 -5.00
CA GLY A 182 25.17 -3.53 -6.20
C GLY A 182 23.75 -4.08 -6.04
N GLN A 183 23.36 -4.52 -4.84
CA GLN A 183 22.06 -5.19 -4.61
C GLN A 183 20.91 -4.21 -4.34
N PHE A 184 21.19 -3.00 -3.84
CA PHE A 184 20.19 -1.93 -3.64
C PHE A 184 20.13 -0.91 -4.78
N ALA A 185 20.96 -1.07 -5.81
CA ALA A 185 20.84 -0.24 -6.99
C ALA A 185 19.58 -0.69 -7.74
N THR A 186 18.57 0.18 -7.77
CA THR A 186 17.39 -0.01 -8.61
C THR A 186 17.82 -0.45 -10.01
N GLN A 187 17.22 -1.52 -10.53
CA GLN A 187 17.48 -1.99 -11.88
C GLN A 187 17.45 -0.79 -12.83
N ARG A 188 18.57 -0.53 -13.52
CA ARG A 188 18.67 0.64 -14.39
C ARG A 188 17.56 0.56 -15.43
N LYS A 189 16.77 1.64 -15.58
CA LYS A 189 15.73 1.75 -16.62
C LYS A 189 16.32 1.35 -17.99
N LYS A 190 15.54 0.69 -18.84
CA LYS A 190 15.94 0.25 -20.20
C LYS A 190 16.63 1.38 -20.99
N SER A 191 16.14 2.61 -20.86
CA SER A 191 16.73 3.79 -21.51
C SER A 191 18.17 4.10 -21.11
N THR A 192 18.59 3.77 -19.88
CA THR A 192 19.98 3.92 -19.42
C THR A 192 20.86 2.81 -19.98
N ILE A 193 20.32 1.59 -20.10
CA ILE A 193 21.03 0.45 -20.71
C ILE A 193 21.28 0.72 -22.19
N ASP A 194 20.26 1.20 -22.93
CA ASP A 194 20.40 1.55 -24.34
C ASP A 194 21.44 2.65 -24.58
N LYS A 195 21.55 3.62 -23.65
CA LYS A 195 22.59 4.66 -23.72
C LYS A 195 23.98 4.06 -23.57
N ILE A 196 24.17 3.11 -22.64
CA ILE A 196 25.44 2.41 -22.45
C ILE A 196 25.81 1.63 -23.72
N ILE A 197 24.90 0.82 -24.25
CA ILE A 197 25.10 0.06 -25.50
C ILE A 197 25.46 0.98 -26.67
N LYS A 198 24.76 2.11 -26.82
CA LYS A 198 25.07 3.11 -27.86
C LYS A 198 26.46 3.72 -27.68
N THR A 199 26.89 4.01 -26.45
CA THR A 199 28.25 4.52 -26.19
C THR A 199 29.33 3.49 -26.48
N GLU A 200 29.09 2.22 -26.18
CA GLU A 200 30.00 1.10 -26.44
C GLU A 200 30.17 0.87 -27.94
N ASN A 201 29.06 0.77 -28.68
CA ASN A 201 29.06 0.68 -30.14
C ASN A 201 29.78 1.85 -30.81
N ARG A 202 29.68 3.07 -30.26
CA ARG A 202 30.43 4.24 -30.76
C ARG A 202 31.94 4.09 -30.51
N LYS A 203 32.35 3.57 -29.35
CA LYS A 203 33.76 3.30 -29.06
C LYS A 203 34.32 2.22 -29.98
N ASP A 204 33.56 1.15 -30.21
CA ASP A 204 34.00 0.06 -31.09
C ASP A 204 34.14 0.53 -32.54
N LYS A 205 33.21 1.36 -33.02
CA LYS A 205 33.34 1.99 -34.34
C LYS A 205 34.56 2.91 -34.44
N LYS A 206 34.94 3.61 -33.36
CA LYS A 206 36.17 4.43 -33.32
C LYS A 206 37.44 3.58 -33.27
N LYS A 207 37.40 2.41 -32.63
CA LYS A 207 38.54 1.49 -32.51
C LYS A 207 38.77 0.66 -33.77
N LYS A 208 37.73 0.41 -34.56
CA LYS A 208 37.85 -0.31 -35.84
C LYS A 208 38.39 0.65 -36.91
N LEU A 209 39.65 0.49 -37.30
CA LEU A 209 40.16 1.13 -38.52
C LEU A 209 39.57 0.42 -39.74
N VAL A 210 38.75 1.14 -40.50
CA VAL A 210 38.24 0.68 -41.80
C VAL A 210 39.39 0.68 -42.80
N ASN A 211 39.55 -0.41 -43.56
CA ASN A 211 40.60 -0.61 -44.57
C ASN A 211 42.03 -0.71 -44.01
N PHE A 212 42.20 -1.08 -42.74
CA PHE A 212 43.54 -1.27 -42.16
C PHE A 212 44.27 -2.47 -42.78
N TYR A 213 43.53 -3.55 -43.05
CA TYR A 213 44.10 -4.77 -43.60
C TYR A 213 43.80 -4.92 -45.09
N THR A 214 44.79 -5.40 -45.84
CA THR A 214 44.69 -5.60 -47.29
C THR A 214 43.58 -6.57 -47.70
N PHE A 215 43.25 -7.55 -46.85
CA PHE A 215 42.15 -8.47 -47.10
C PHE A 215 40.78 -7.76 -47.08
N GLN A 216 40.59 -6.73 -46.25
CA GLN A 216 39.33 -5.96 -46.20
C GLN A 216 39.08 -5.24 -47.52
N ILE A 217 40.14 -4.65 -48.09
CA ILE A 217 40.10 -3.99 -49.39
C ILE A 217 39.80 -5.01 -50.50
N ARG A 218 40.42 -6.21 -50.45
CA ARG A 218 40.16 -7.28 -51.43
C ARG A 218 38.74 -7.82 -51.34
N GLU A 219 38.22 -8.03 -50.14
CA GLU A 219 36.84 -8.50 -49.93
C GLU A 219 35.81 -7.47 -50.38
N ALA A 220 36.00 -6.19 -50.04
CA ALA A 220 35.12 -5.11 -50.49
C ALA A 220 35.08 -5.03 -52.02
N LYS A 221 36.24 -5.07 -52.70
CA LYS A 221 36.32 -5.11 -54.16
C LYS A 221 35.65 -6.36 -54.74
N LYS A 222 35.82 -7.52 -54.10
CA LYS A 222 35.17 -8.76 -54.53
C LYS A 222 33.65 -8.65 -54.41
N GLN A 223 33.14 -8.10 -53.31
CA GLN A 223 31.70 -7.88 -53.10
C GLN A 223 31.15 -6.91 -54.15
N GLU A 224 31.81 -5.79 -54.37
CA GLU A 224 31.43 -4.81 -55.40
C GLU A 224 31.38 -5.45 -56.80
N ILE A 225 32.38 -6.25 -57.17
CA ILE A 225 32.37 -6.99 -58.45
C ILE A 225 31.19 -7.97 -58.51
N THR A 226 30.87 -8.67 -57.42
CA THR A 226 29.72 -9.59 -57.40
C THR A 226 28.39 -8.86 -57.51
N GLU A 227 28.24 -7.69 -56.89
CA GLU A 227 27.05 -6.85 -57.01
C GLU A 227 26.89 -6.31 -58.43
N MET A 228 27.99 -5.86 -59.05
CA MET A 228 27.99 -5.41 -60.44
C MET A 228 27.61 -6.52 -61.42
N ARG A 229 28.07 -7.75 -61.20
CA ARG A 229 27.67 -8.92 -61.99
C ARG A 229 26.18 -9.22 -61.86
N LYS A 230 25.64 -9.20 -60.64
CA LYS A 230 24.20 -9.37 -60.40
C LYS A 230 23.38 -8.28 -61.10
N LYS A 231 23.82 -7.03 -60.99
CA LYS A 231 23.15 -5.90 -61.66
C LYS A 231 23.20 -6.05 -63.18
N TYR A 232 24.32 -6.49 -63.73
CA TYR A 232 24.47 -6.76 -65.16
C TYR A 232 23.53 -7.87 -65.65
N GLU A 233 23.38 -8.96 -64.89
CA GLU A 233 22.44 -10.04 -65.21
C GLU A 233 20.99 -9.53 -65.21
N LEU A 234 20.61 -8.72 -64.22
CA LEU A 234 19.29 -8.10 -64.16
C LEU A 234 19.05 -7.16 -65.35
N ASP A 235 20.02 -6.32 -65.69
CA ASP A 235 19.93 -5.40 -66.84
C ASP A 235 19.89 -6.16 -68.17
N LYS A 236 20.64 -7.28 -68.29
CA LYS A 236 20.58 -8.16 -69.46
C LYS A 236 19.18 -8.76 -69.64
N LEU A 237 18.59 -9.29 -68.57
CA LEU A 237 17.21 -9.81 -68.58
C LEU A 237 16.19 -8.72 -68.93
N LYS A 238 16.42 -7.49 -68.45
CA LYS A 238 15.59 -6.33 -68.78
C LYS A 238 15.67 -5.97 -70.26
N ILE A 239 16.86 -5.99 -70.84
CA ILE A 239 17.07 -5.74 -72.27
C ILE A 239 16.44 -6.86 -73.10
N GLU A 240 16.55 -8.13 -72.71
CA GLU A 240 15.88 -9.24 -73.41
C GLU A 240 14.36 -9.09 -73.41
N LYS A 241 13.76 -8.68 -72.28
CA LYS A 241 12.34 -8.33 -72.21
C LYS A 241 11.98 -7.19 -73.16
N MET A 242 12.78 -6.12 -73.20
CA MET A 242 12.55 -4.98 -74.13
C MET A 242 12.73 -5.38 -75.60
N LYS A 243 13.65 -6.29 -75.92
CA LYS A 243 13.82 -6.84 -77.27
C LYS A 243 12.63 -7.71 -77.67
N ALA A 244 12.16 -8.58 -76.77
CA ALA A 244 10.96 -9.40 -77.01
C ALA A 244 9.72 -8.51 -77.23
N GLN A 245 9.60 -7.42 -76.49
CA GLN A 245 8.55 -6.41 -76.65
C GLN A 245 8.80 -5.46 -77.83
N ARG A 246 9.90 -5.60 -78.59
CA ARG A 246 10.31 -4.74 -79.73
C ARG A 246 10.39 -3.24 -79.39
N THR A 247 10.63 -2.90 -78.13
CA THR A 247 10.77 -1.52 -77.64
C THR A 247 12.23 -1.09 -77.45
N PHE A 248 13.18 -2.01 -77.62
CA PHE A 248 14.60 -1.73 -77.45
C PHE A 248 15.19 -0.90 -78.61
N LYS A 249 15.70 0.30 -78.30
CA LYS A 249 16.33 1.24 -79.24
C LYS A 249 17.78 1.49 -78.82
N PRO A 250 18.79 0.86 -79.46
CA PRO A 250 20.17 0.88 -78.97
C PRO A 250 20.97 2.15 -79.29
N PHE A 251 20.62 2.89 -80.35
CA PHE A 251 21.40 4.03 -80.84
C PHE A 251 20.52 5.20 -81.29
N THR A 252 19.36 5.36 -80.67
CA THR A 252 18.43 6.48 -80.92
C THR A 252 18.44 7.43 -79.74
#